data_AF-A0A2U3CPF5-F1
#
_entry.id   AF-A0A2U3CPF5-F1
#
_cell.length_a   1.000
_cell.length_b   1.000
_cell.length_c   1.000
_cell.angle_alpha   90.00
_cell.angle_beta   90.00
_cell.angle_gamma   90.00
#
_symmetry.space_group_name_H-M   'P 1'
#
loop_
_entity.id
_entity.type
_entity.pdbx_description
1 polymer ?
#
loop_
_entity_poly.entity_id
_entity_poly.type
_entity_poly.pdbx_seq_one_letter_code
_entity_poly.pdbx_strand_id
1 'polypeptide(L)'
;MLSAVQLAARLDIPVNWIYVQIRRKRLLIDQQSTGAYLFQNSPAVVNAVRDLRNRTIHQLDLRIIQPHQEGHQHALSLEGIDWRARQETWRPSRV
;
A
#
# COMPACT_ATOMS: atom_id res chain seq x y z
N MET A 1 -6.03 -2.14 15.16
CA MET A 1 -4.97 -3.10 14.80
C MET A 1 -4.87 -4.16 15.90
N LEU A 2 -4.44 -5.38 15.57
CA LEU A 2 -4.21 -6.47 16.50
C LEU A 2 -2.71 -6.77 16.56
N SER A 3 -2.18 -7.04 17.75
CA SER A 3 -0.86 -7.65 17.90
C SER A 3 -0.90 -9.13 17.50
N ALA A 4 0.27 -9.74 17.28
CA ALA A 4 0.39 -11.19 17.04
C ALA A 4 -0.28 -12.01 18.16
N VAL A 5 -0.13 -11.60 19.43
CA VAL A 5 -0.74 -12.27 20.60
C VAL A 5 -2.27 -12.20 20.53
N GLN A 6 -2.83 -11.02 20.24
CA GLN A 6 -4.29 -10.86 20.14
C GLN A 6 -4.87 -11.62 18.96
N LEU A 7 -4.17 -11.66 17.81
CA LEU A 7 -4.59 -12.45 16.66
C LEU A 7 -4.56 -13.95 16.97
N ALA A 8 -3.50 -14.43 17.64
CA ALA A 8 -3.37 -15.81 18.08
C ALA A 8 -4.51 -16.22 19.03
N ALA A 9 -4.82 -15.38 20.03
CA ALA A 9 -5.92 -15.61 20.95
C ALA A 9 -7.27 -15.70 20.23
N ARG A 10 -7.49 -14.85 19.21
CA ARG A 10 -8.74 -14.83 18.45
C ARG A 10 -8.94 -16.05 17.55
N LEU A 11 -7.85 -16.67 17.12
CA LEU A 11 -7.84 -17.85 16.25
C LEU A 11 -7.65 -19.17 17.01
N ASP A 12 -7.48 -19.09 18.33
CA ASP A 12 -7.11 -20.22 19.19
C ASP A 12 -5.89 -20.98 18.62
N ILE A 13 -4.82 -20.22 18.35
CA ILE A 13 -3.55 -20.77 17.84
C ILE A 13 -2.35 -20.30 18.67
N PRO A 14 -1.25 -21.07 18.70
CA PRO A 14 -0.03 -20.62 19.35
C PRO A 14 0.53 -19.36 18.68
N VAL A 15 0.90 -18.35 19.46
CA VAL A 15 1.56 -17.14 18.91
C VAL A 15 2.85 -17.49 18.16
N ASN A 16 3.58 -18.50 18.63
CA ASN A 16 4.78 -19.00 17.98
C ASN A 16 4.51 -19.49 16.55
N TRP A 17 3.32 -20.05 16.29
CA TRP A 17 2.94 -20.49 14.95
C TRP A 17 2.93 -19.31 13.96
N ILE A 18 2.43 -18.14 14.39
CA ILE A 18 2.40 -16.91 13.57
C ILE A 18 3.84 -16.48 13.25
N TYR A 19 4.72 -16.40 14.25
CA TYR A 19 6.12 -16.04 14.06
C TYR A 19 6.86 -17.02 13.14
N VAL A 20 6.58 -18.33 13.24
CA VAL A 20 7.13 -19.33 12.33
C VAL A 20 6.63 -19.10 10.89
N GLN A 21 5.37 -18.76 10.66
CA GLN A 21 4.88 -18.46 9.31
C GLN A 21 5.53 -17.21 8.72
N ILE A 22 5.78 -16.19 9.55
CA ILE A 22 6.51 -14.97 9.15
C ILE A 22 7.94 -15.33 8.74
N ARG A 23 8.67 -16.08 9.58
CA ARG A 23 10.04 -16.53 9.29
C ARG A 23 10.14 -17.38 8.03
N ARG A 24 9.13 -18.22 7.77
CA ARG A 24 9.04 -19.06 6.58
C ARG A 24 8.59 -18.30 5.32
N LYS A 25 8.39 -16.97 5.41
CA LYS A 25 7.87 -16.13 4.32
C LYS A 25 6.51 -16.59 3.78
N ARG A 26 5.76 -17.36 4.57
CA ARG A 26 4.38 -17.78 4.25
C ARG A 26 3.37 -16.75 4.69
N LEU A 27 3.70 -15.95 5.72
CA LEU A 27 2.96 -14.78 6.11
C LEU A 27 3.88 -13.58 5.92
N LEU A 28 3.58 -12.76 4.93
CA LEU A 28 4.34 -11.55 4.64
C LEU A 28 3.64 -10.38 5.30
N ILE A 29 4.33 -9.68 6.18
CA ILE A 29 3.81 -8.52 6.89
C ILE A 29 4.94 -7.54 7.14
N ASP A 30 4.61 -6.26 7.10
CA ASP A 30 5.57 -5.20 7.39
C ASP A 30 5.77 -5.06 8.90
N GLN A 31 7.02 -4.85 9.29
CA GLN A 31 7.35 -4.59 10.69
C GLN A 31 7.18 -3.09 10.95
N GLN A 32 6.37 -2.72 11.94
CA GLN A 32 6.25 -1.31 12.30
C GLN A 32 7.58 -0.73 12.79
N SER A 33 7.71 0.59 12.77
CA SER A 33 8.89 1.32 13.29
C SER A 33 9.22 1.01 14.75
N THR A 34 8.27 0.48 15.51
CA THR A 34 8.43 0.02 16.91
C THR A 34 8.97 -1.40 17.03
N GLY A 35 9.17 -2.09 15.91
CA GLY A 35 9.57 -3.50 15.84
C GLY A 35 8.41 -4.49 15.98
N ALA A 36 7.18 -4.02 16.19
CA ALA A 36 6.01 -4.88 16.36
C ALA A 36 5.36 -5.26 15.02
N TYR A 37 4.84 -6.49 14.94
CA TYR A 37 3.97 -6.92 13.84
C TYR A 37 2.51 -6.61 14.20
N LEU A 38 1.88 -5.73 13.41
CA LEU A 38 0.49 -5.33 13.59
C LEU A 38 -0.39 -5.83 12.45
N PHE A 39 -1.49 -6.47 12.80
CA PHE A 39 -2.47 -7.03 11.89
C PHE A 39 -3.72 -6.16 11.85
N GLN A 40 -4.39 -6.05 10.71
CA GLN A 40 -5.67 -5.36 10.66
C GLN A 40 -6.72 -6.15 11.44
N ASN A 41 -7.49 -5.45 12.29
CA ASN A 41 -8.61 -6.05 13.01
C ASN A 41 -9.84 -6.15 12.09
N SER A 42 -9.69 -6.90 10.99
CA SER A 42 -10.72 -7.10 9.98
C SER A 42 -11.06 -8.59 9.89
N PRO A 43 -12.34 -8.96 9.73
CA PRO A 43 -12.73 -10.35 9.51
C PRO A 43 -12.02 -10.96 8.30
N ALA A 44 -11.68 -10.16 7.29
CA ALA A 44 -10.92 -10.63 6.12
C ALA A 44 -9.52 -11.16 6.51
N VAL A 45 -8.79 -10.44 7.36
CA VAL A 45 -7.46 -10.87 7.83
C VAL A 45 -7.56 -12.09 8.73
N VAL A 46 -8.54 -12.12 9.64
CA VAL A 46 -8.76 -13.27 10.52
C VAL A 46 -9.08 -14.53 9.71
N ASN A 47 -9.97 -14.42 8.71
CA ASN A 47 -10.31 -15.52 7.82
C ASN A 47 -9.11 -15.97 6.97
N ALA A 48 -8.35 -15.04 6.41
CA ALA A 48 -7.18 -15.36 5.59
C ALA A 48 -6.09 -16.10 6.39
N VAL A 49 -5.84 -15.70 7.64
CA VAL A 49 -4.89 -16.40 8.52
C VAL A 49 -5.43 -17.79 8.91
N ARG A 50 -6.74 -17.93 9.10
CA ARG A 50 -7.38 -19.23 9.30
C ARG A 50 -7.23 -20.13 8.07
N ASP A 51 -7.37 -19.60 6.87
CA ASP A 51 -7.19 -20.35 5.61
C ASP A 51 -5.72 -20.76 5.42
N LEU A 52 -4.76 -19.91 5.81
CA LEU A 52 -3.34 -20.25 5.84
C LEU A 52 -3.04 -21.40 6.81
N ARG A 53 -3.70 -21.40 7.98
CA ARG A 53 -3.61 -22.48 8.96
C ARG A 53 -4.20 -23.79 8.43
N ASN A 54 -5.38 -23.71 7.84
CA ASN A 54 -6.08 -24.85 7.23
C ASN A 54 -5.40 -25.34 5.94
N ARG A 55 -4.31 -24.69 5.52
CA ARG A 55 -3.55 -24.99 4.30
C ARG A 55 -4.38 -24.82 3.01
N THR A 56 -5.50 -24.09 3.09
CA THR A 56 -6.30 -23.70 1.93
C THR A 56 -5.52 -22.74 1.04
N ILE A 57 -4.69 -21.89 1.65
CA ILE A 57 -3.74 -21.02 0.94
C ILE A 57 -2.31 -21.35 1.37
N HIS A 58 -1.38 -21.26 0.43
CA HIS A 58 0.04 -21.56 0.68
C HIS A 58 0.80 -20.39 1.30
N GLN A 59 0.43 -19.17 0.91
CA GLN A 59 1.06 -17.92 1.30
C GLN A 59 0.00 -16.82 1.46
N LEU A 60 0.20 -15.94 2.43
CA LEU A 60 -0.63 -14.78 2.72
C LEU A 60 0.25 -13.54 2.75
N ASP A 61 -0.07 -12.54 1.93
CA ASP A 61 0.57 -11.23 1.95
C ASP A 61 -0.37 -10.20 2.60
N LEU A 62 0.09 -9.61 3.69
CA LEU A 62 -0.58 -8.56 4.46
C LEU A 62 0.23 -7.26 4.44
N ARG A 63 1.29 -7.18 3.63
CA ARG A 63 2.04 -5.95 3.49
C ARG A 63 1.10 -4.94 2.84
N ILE A 64 1.08 -3.73 3.37
CA ILE A 64 0.49 -2.62 2.62
C ILE A 64 1.48 -2.39 1.48
N ILE A 65 1.27 -3.09 0.37
CA ILE A 65 1.86 -2.70 -0.90
C ILE A 65 1.21 -1.33 -1.16
N GLN A 66 1.88 -0.26 -0.74
CA GLN A 66 1.70 1.01 -1.45
C GLN A 66 1.85 0.60 -2.91
N PRO A 67 0.81 0.77 -3.77
CA PRO A 67 0.99 0.51 -5.18
C PRO A 67 2.20 1.34 -5.57
N HIS A 68 3.28 0.64 -5.91
CA HIS A 68 4.50 1.23 -6.42
C HIS A 68 4.06 1.89 -7.73
N GLN A 69 3.73 3.18 -7.66
CA GLN A 69 3.57 4.02 -8.85
C GLN A 69 4.97 4.26 -9.41
N GLU A 70 5.56 3.20 -9.96
CA GLU A 70 6.79 3.31 -10.73
C GLU A 70 6.45 3.70 -12.15
N GLY A 71 6.80 4.96 -12.45
CA GLY A 71 7.26 5.32 -13.78
C GLY A 71 6.20 5.84 -14.75
N HIS A 72 6.56 6.97 -15.37
CA HIS A 72 5.97 7.60 -16.55
C HIS A 72 4.71 8.42 -16.24
N GLN A 73 4.73 9.76 -16.21
CA GLN A 73 5.32 10.62 -17.23
C GLN A 73 5.91 11.90 -16.63
N HIS A 74 7.23 12.03 -16.77
CA HIS A 74 7.84 13.33 -17.03
C HIS A 74 7.36 13.79 -18.42
N ALA A 75 6.16 14.36 -18.47
CA ALA A 75 5.67 15.11 -19.62
C ALA A 75 5.57 16.57 -19.18
N LEU A 76 6.57 17.34 -19.59
CA LEU A 76 6.46 18.78 -19.75
C LEU A 76 5.12 19.11 -20.40
N SER A 77 4.23 19.76 -19.66
CA SER A 77 3.19 20.61 -20.26
C SER A 77 2.91 21.76 -19.32
N LEU A 78 3.71 22.81 -19.55
CA LEU A 78 3.31 24.19 -19.39
C LEU A 78 2.05 24.45 -20.23
N GLU A 79 0.87 24.13 -19.70
CA GLU A 79 -0.42 24.52 -20.31
C GLU A 79 -1.22 25.25 -19.23
N GLY A 80 -0.75 26.46 -18.94
CA GLY A 80 -1.38 27.41 -18.02
C GLY A 80 -0.83 28.83 -18.18
N ILE A 81 -0.12 29.11 -19.27
CA ILE A 81 0.24 30.47 -19.65
C ILE A 81 -0.09 30.63 -21.14
N ASP A 82 -1.24 31.22 -21.40
CA ASP A 82 -1.53 31.85 -22.67
C ASP A 82 -0.52 32.99 -22.88
N TRP A 83 0.55 32.72 -23.63
CA TRP A 83 1.55 33.71 -24.05
C TRP A 83 1.13 34.46 -25.33
N ARG A 84 -0.17 34.44 -25.70
CA ARG A 84 -0.66 35.01 -26.97
C ARG A 84 -1.41 36.33 -26.85
N ALA A 85 -1.27 37.04 -25.73
CA ALA A 85 -1.73 38.42 -25.59
C ALA A 85 -0.57 39.40 -25.32
N ARG A 86 0.49 39.36 -26.15
CA ARG A 86 1.40 40.49 -26.39
C ARG A 86 1.67 40.66 -27.89
N GLN A 87 0.76 41.35 -28.56
CA GLN A 87 1.05 42.37 -29.58
C GLN A 87 -0.07 43.41 -29.43
N GLU A 88 0.06 44.31 -28.45
CA GLU A 88 0.68 45.61 -28.65
C GLU A 88 0.27 46.24 -29.99
N THR A 89 -0.81 47.02 -29.91
CA THR A 89 -0.97 48.32 -30.55
C THR A 89 0.04 48.66 -31.65
N TRP A 90 -0.35 48.46 -32.90
CA TRP A 90 0.15 49.30 -33.98
C TRP A 90 -1.00 49.68 -34.92
N ARG A 91 -1.25 51.00 -34.97
CA ARG A 91 -2.21 51.64 -35.86
C ARG A 91 -1.60 51.73 -37.26
N PRO A 92 -2.30 51.34 -38.33
CA PRO A 92 -1.94 51.80 -39.65
C PRO A 92 -2.54 53.20 -39.87
N SER A 93 -1.66 54.18 -40.07
CA SER A 93 -2.00 55.49 -40.61
C SER A 93 -2.71 55.34 -41.95
N ARG A 94 -3.84 56.04 -42.10
CA ARG A 94 -4.59 56.17 -43.34
C ARG A 94 -4.31 57.57 -43.88
N VAL A 95 -3.77 57.61 -45.11
CA VAL A 95 -3.62 58.70 -46.10
C VAL A 95 -2.77 59.93 -45.73
#